data_AF-A0A3A8WM22-F1
#
_entry.id   AF-A0A3A8WM22-F1
#
_cell.length_a   1.000
_cell.length_b   1.000
_cell.length_c   1.000
_cell.angle_alpha   90.00
_cell.angle_beta   90.00
_cell.angle_gamma   90.00
#
_symmetry.space_group_name_H-M   'P 1'
#
loop_
_entity.id
_entity.type
_entity.pdbx_description
1 polymer ?
#
loop_
_entity_poly.entity_id
_entity_poly.type
_entity_poly.pdbx_seq_one_letter_code
_entity_poly.pdbx_strand_id
1 'polypeptide(L)' 'MSRYDKDIEENRYLSESGKYAAQFARNHNISLGEAFQNPTVQAYKEAINHLRECYEFANGITPREV' A
#
# COMPACT_ATOMS: atom_id res chain seq x y z
N MET A 1 -3.79 11.63 15.71
CA MET A 1 -3.06 10.43 15.24
C MET A 1 -2.58 9.65 16.44
N SER A 2 -2.90 8.36 16.48
CA SER A 2 -2.44 7.43 17.51
C SER A 2 -0.94 7.16 17.33
N ARG A 3 -0.20 6.85 18.42
CA ARG A 3 1.23 6.47 18.36
C ARG A 3 1.48 5.38 17.32
N TYR A 4 0.57 4.43 17.22
CA TYR A 4 0.66 3.31 16.29
C TYR A 4 0.43 3.70 14.83
N ASP A 5 -0.33 4.77 14.56
CA ASP A 5 -0.52 5.25 13.18
C ASP A 5 0.81 5.78 12.65
N LYS A 6 1.55 6.48 13.51
CA LYS A 6 2.90 6.96 13.24
C LYS A 6 3.89 5.81 13.04
N ASP A 7 3.83 4.78 13.90
CA ASP A 7 4.69 3.59 13.76
C ASP A 7 4.44 2.86 12.42
N ILE A 8 3.19 2.83 11.93
CA ILE A 8 2.85 2.25 10.61
C ILE A 8 3.35 3.16 9.48
N GLU A 9 3.12 4.46 9.58
CA GLU A 9 3.49 5.45 8.57
C GLU A 9 5.01 5.53 8.35
N GLU A 10 5.78 5.51 9.43
CA GLU A 10 7.25 5.58 9.44
C GLU A 10 7.92 4.21 9.20
N ASN A 11 7.14 3.14 9.07
CA ASN A 11 7.70 1.81 8.86
C ASN A 11 8.31 1.66 7.47
N ARG A 12 9.64 1.58 7.42
CA ARG A 12 10.43 1.46 6.17
C ARG A 12 10.32 0.09 5.50
N TYR A 13 9.84 -0.92 6.21
CA TYR A 13 9.68 -2.29 5.69
C TYR A 13 8.29 -2.51 5.06
N LEU A 14 7.36 -1.58 5.26
CA LEU A 14 6.05 -1.63 4.63
C LEU A 14 6.05 -0.79 3.36
N SER A 15 5.55 -1.37 2.27
CA SER A 15 5.15 -0.60 1.08
C SER A 15 3.98 0.33 1.43
N GLU A 16 3.73 1.35 0.61
CA GLU A 16 2.58 2.25 0.78
C GLU A 16 1.24 1.50 0.84
N SER A 17 1.08 0.47 -0.01
CA SER A 17 -0.08 -0.43 0.05
C SER A 17 -0.13 -1.27 1.34
N GLY A 18 1.03 -1.68 1.88
CA GLY A 18 1.12 -2.39 3.16
C GLY A 18 0.78 -1.50 4.35
N LYS A 19 1.18 -0.23 4.33
CA LYS A 19 0.82 0.77 5.36
C LYS A 19 -0.69 1.00 5.38
N TYR A 20 -1.29 1.18 4.19
CA TYR A 20 -2.74 1.32 4.05
C TYR A 20 -3.49 0.09 4.55
N ALA A 21 -3.05 -1.12 4.15
CA ALA A 21 -3.65 -2.38 4.61
C ALA A 21 -3.55 -2.55 6.14
N ALA A 22 -2.42 -2.16 6.75
CA ALA A 22 -2.22 -2.24 8.20
C ALA A 22 -3.14 -1.28 8.98
N GLN A 23 -3.32 -0.05 8.49
CA GLN A 23 -4.27 0.89 9.08
C GLN A 23 -5.71 0.41 8.91
N PHE A 24 -6.07 -0.12 7.74
CA PHE A 24 -7.39 -0.70 7.48
C PHE A 24 -7.67 -1.87 8.42
N ALA A 25 -6.73 -2.82 8.52
CA ALA A 25 -6.83 -3.98 9.40
C ALA A 25 -7.12 -3.56 10.86
N ARG A 26 -6.37 -2.57 11.35
CA ARG A 26 -6.52 -2.01 12.69
C ARG A 26 -7.89 -1.36 12.90
N ASN A 27 -8.33 -0.51 11.98
CA ASN A 27 -9.59 0.23 12.11
C ASN A 27 -10.81 -0.71 12.11
N HIS A 28 -10.69 -1.86 11.44
CA HIS A 28 -11.75 -2.84 11.31
C HIS A 28 -11.61 -4.04 12.27
N ASN A 29 -10.57 -4.07 13.11
CA ASN A 29 -10.24 -5.21 14.00
C ASN A 29 -10.15 -6.55 13.27
N ILE A 30 -9.57 -6.56 12.06
CA ILE A 30 -9.35 -7.76 11.25
C ILE A 30 -7.85 -8.03 11.09
N SER A 31 -7.49 -9.23 10.64
CA SER A 31 -6.11 -9.54 10.31
C SER A 31 -5.63 -8.79 9.05
N LEU A 32 -4.31 -8.64 8.91
CA LEU A 32 -3.72 -8.04 7.71
C LEU A 32 -4.06 -8.85 6.44
N GLY A 33 -4.13 -10.18 6.55
CA GLY A 33 -4.52 -11.06 5.45
C GLY A 33 -5.95 -10.79 4.97
N GLU A 34 -6.89 -10.64 5.90
CA GLU A 34 -8.29 -10.27 5.57
C GLU A 34 -8.37 -8.85 4.99
N ALA A 35 -7.56 -7.91 5.49
CA ALA A 35 -7.50 -6.57 4.92
C ALA A 35 -7.06 -6.60 3.44
N PHE A 36 -6.08 -7.42 3.06
CA PHE A 36 -5.68 -7.58 1.65
C PHE A 36 -6.72 -8.25 0.77
N GLN A 37 -7.68 -8.96 1.35
CA GLN A 37 -8.82 -9.52 0.62
C GLN A 37 -9.95 -8.49 0.43
N ASN A 38 -9.88 -7.34 1.10
CA ASN A 38 -10.90 -6.30 0.96
C ASN A 38 -10.78 -5.57 -0.39
N PRO A 39 -11.88 -5.41 -1.15
CA PRO A 39 -11.87 -4.73 -2.45
C PRO A 39 -11.28 -3.32 -2.41
N THR A 40 -11.49 -2.57 -1.32
CA THR A 40 -10.95 -1.20 -1.18
C THR A 40 -9.42 -1.21 -1.07
N VAL A 41 -8.85 -2.15 -0.32
CA VAL A 41 -7.39 -2.28 -0.17
C VAL A 41 -6.76 -2.79 -1.47
N GLN A 42 -7.45 -3.67 -2.20
CA GLN A 42 -7.01 -4.12 -3.53
C GLN A 42 -6.99 -2.98 -4.54
N ALA A 43 -8.08 -2.22 -4.64
CA ALA A 43 -8.17 -1.05 -5.51
C ALA A 43 -7.08 -0.01 -5.18
N TYR A 44 -6.80 0.21 -3.89
CA TYR A 44 -5.71 1.09 -3.47
C TYR A 44 -4.35 0.57 -3.95
N LYS A 45 -4.08 -0.73 -3.79
CA LYS A 45 -2.83 -1.35 -4.27
C LYS A 45 -2.67 -1.18 -5.79
N GLU A 46 -3.73 -1.41 -6.55
CA GLU A 46 -3.73 -1.23 -8.02
C GLU A 46 -3.48 0.22 -8.42
N ALA A 47 -4.13 1.18 -7.76
CA ALA A 47 -3.92 2.60 -8.01
C ALA A 47 -2.46 3.02 -7.76
N ILE A 48 -1.85 2.57 -6.66
CA ILE A 48 -0.44 2.86 -6.36
C ILE A 48 0.50 2.22 -7.40
N ASN A 49 0.22 0.98 -7.82
CA ASN A 49 1.00 0.33 -8.86
C ASN A 49 0.92 1.09 -10.18
N HIS A 50 -0.29 1.52 -10.58
CA HIS A 50 -0.49 2.25 -11.81
C HIS A 50 0.16 3.64 -11.78
N LEU A 51 0.10 4.34 -10.64
CA LEU A 51 0.83 5.60 -10.46
C LEU A 51 2.35 5.41 -10.62
N ARG A 52 2.88 4.28 -10.12
CA ARG A 52 4.30 3.94 -10.30
C ARG A 52 4.62 3.69 -11.77
N GLU A 53 3.78 2.95 -12.49
CA GLU A 53 3.94 2.73 -13.94
C GLU A 53 3.95 4.05 -14.72
N CYS A 54 3.01 4.95 -14.43
CA CYS A 54 2.97 6.28 -15.04
C CYS A 54 4.23 7.10 -14.73
N TYR A 55 4.71 7.03 -13.49
CA TYR A 55 5.95 7.71 -13.09
C TYR A 55 7.16 7.15 -13.82
N GLU A 56 7.29 5.82 -13.89
CA GLU A 56 8.38 5.14 -14.60
C GLU A 56 8.36 5.50 -16.09
N PHE A 57 7.18 5.45 -16.72
CA PHE A 57 6.98 5.86 -18.11
C PHE A 57 7.39 7.33 -18.35
N ALA A 58 6.92 8.26 -17.51
CA ALA A 58 7.23 9.69 -17.65
C ALA A 58 8.72 10.00 -17.50
N ASN A 59 9.45 9.20 -16.70
CA ASN A 59 10.88 9.36 -16.48
C ASN A 59 11.74 8.51 -17.44
N GLY A 60 11.14 7.80 -18.40
CA GLY A 60 11.87 6.94 -19.34
C GLY A 60 12.52 5.73 -18.68
N ILE A 61 12.04 5.32 -17.50
CA ILE A 61 12.48 4.11 -16.82
C ILE A 61 11.72 2.95 -17.46
N THR A 62 12.40 2.13 -18.26
CA THR A 62 11.77 0.93 -18.83
C THR A 62 11.41 -0.04 -17.70
N PRO A 63 10.21 -0.64 -17.71
CA PRO A 63 9.87 -1.69 -16.77
C PRO A 63 10.92 -2.79 -16.89
N ARG A 64 11.51 -3.24 -15.78
CA ARG A 64 12.32 -4.46 -15.80
C ARG A 64 11.39 -5.60 -16.19
N GLU A 65 11.64 -6.22 -17.34
CA GLU A 65 11.05 -7.51 -17.69
C GLU A 65 11.34 -8.46 -16.52
N VAL A 66 10.26 -8.99 -15.93
CA VAL A 66 10.30 -9.92 -14.80
C VAL A 66 10.35 -11.35 -15.32
#